data_AF-A0A7U9SUR0-F1
#
_entry.id   AF-A0A7U9SUR0-F1
#
_cell.length_a   1.000
_cell.length_b   1.000
_cell.length_c   1.000
_cell.angle_alpha   90.00
_cell.angle_beta   90.00
_cell.angle_gamma   90.00
#
_symmetry.space_group_name_H-M   'P 1'
#
loop_
_entity.id
_entity.type
_entity.pdbx_description
1 polymer ?
#
loop_
_entity_poly.entity_id
_entity_poly.type
_entity_poly.pdbx_seq_one_letter_code
_entity_poly.pdbx_strand_id
1 'polypeptide(L)'
;MKKMLIPIGLLAVLLTGCGKTDIVKTYEKSEDAGITVTYYEIDNGTWKCDGVTYQFRLELSGRMPNAESDSYYTVLTDNKNLTFEDVSKSLYGSLLEDSKIMEGSIIVEMR
;
A
#
# COMPACT_ATOMS: atom_id res chain seq x y z
N MET A 1 -26.59 -2.17 41.09
CA MET A 1 -25.31 -1.46 40.87
C MET A 1 -24.88 -1.70 39.43
N LYS A 2 -25.23 -0.78 38.52
CA LYS A 2 -25.04 -0.94 37.07
C LYS A 2 -23.76 -0.19 36.69
N LYS A 3 -22.68 -0.93 36.37
CA LYS A 3 -21.40 -0.35 35.98
C LYS A 3 -21.53 0.19 34.55
N MET A 4 -21.66 1.51 34.41
CA MET A 4 -21.52 2.23 33.13
C MET A 4 -20.05 2.25 32.75
N LEU A 5 -19.70 1.61 31.65
CA LEU A 5 -18.40 1.75 31.00
C LEU A 5 -18.53 2.91 30.00
N ILE A 6 -17.82 4.00 30.28
CA ILE A 6 -17.73 5.20 29.45
C ILE A 6 -16.79 4.90 28.28
N PRO A 7 -17.18 5.08 27.01
CA PRO A 7 -16.25 4.92 25.90
C PRO A 7 -15.28 6.11 25.89
N ILE A 8 -13.98 5.81 26.00
CA ILE A 8 -12.90 6.77 25.73
C ILE A 8 -12.98 7.12 24.24
N GLY A 9 -13.42 8.35 23.97
CA GLY A 9 -13.34 8.95 22.64
C GLY A 9 -11.87 9.23 22.33
N LEU A 10 -11.32 8.48 21.37
CA LEU A 10 -10.01 8.79 20.80
C LEU A 10 -10.19 9.99 19.87
N LEU A 11 -9.94 11.18 20.41
CA LEU A 11 -9.92 12.43 19.66
C LEU A 11 -8.66 12.46 18.79
N ALA A 12 -8.75 11.95 17.56
CA ALA A 12 -7.75 12.21 16.54
C ALA A 12 -7.87 13.68 16.13
N VAL A 13 -6.93 14.50 16.61
CA VAL A 13 -6.80 15.90 16.22
C VAL A 13 -6.53 15.94 14.72
N LEU A 14 -7.54 16.35 13.95
CA LEU A 14 -7.40 16.70 12.55
C LEU A 14 -6.52 17.95 12.47
N LEU A 15 -5.24 17.78 12.13
CA LEU A 15 -4.44 18.89 11.61
C LEU A 15 -5.01 19.24 10.23
N THR A 16 -5.95 20.17 10.20
CA THR A 16 -6.42 20.82 8.96
C THR A 16 -5.35 21.76 8.43
N GLY A 17 -4.27 21.18 7.89
CA GLY A 17 -3.42 21.85 6.93
C GLY A 17 -4.17 21.92 5.61
N CYS A 18 -5.02 22.94 5.45
CA CYS A 18 -5.70 23.24 4.18
C CYS A 18 -4.71 23.90 3.21
N GLY A 19 -3.69 23.15 2.79
CA GLY A 19 -3.09 23.33 1.48
C GLY A 19 -4.04 22.71 0.46
N LYS A 20 -4.14 23.27 -0.75
CA LYS A 20 -4.82 22.57 -1.85
C LYS A 20 -4.22 21.16 -1.91
N THR A 21 -5.02 20.14 -1.65
CA THR A 21 -4.53 18.78 -1.74
C THR A 21 -4.51 18.46 -3.22
N ASP A 22 -3.31 18.36 -3.79
CA ASP A 22 -3.05 17.96 -5.18
C ASP A 22 -3.45 16.49 -5.45
N ILE A 23 -4.34 15.93 -4.64
CA ILE A 23 -4.84 14.56 -4.72
C ILE A 23 -5.91 14.52 -5.82
N VAL A 24 -5.64 13.73 -6.86
CA VAL A 24 -6.58 13.44 -7.94
C VAL A 24 -7.55 12.34 -7.51
N LYS A 25 -7.03 11.32 -6.83
CA LYS A 25 -7.81 10.15 -6.45
C LYS A 25 -7.33 9.55 -5.14
N THR A 26 -8.28 9.10 -4.34
CA THR A 26 -8.03 8.36 -3.10
C THR A 26 -8.46 6.91 -3.27
N TYR A 27 -7.58 6.00 -2.86
CA TYR A 27 -7.83 4.56 -2.80
C TYR A 27 -7.94 4.18 -1.34
N GLU A 28 -9.17 4.07 -0.83
CA GLU A 28 -9.42 3.79 0.58
C GLU A 28 -9.13 2.33 0.91
N LYS A 29 -8.53 2.08 2.09
CA LYS A 29 -8.32 0.74 2.61
C LYS A 29 -9.64 -0.05 2.62
N SER A 30 -9.62 -1.21 1.99
CA SER A 30 -10.79 -2.07 1.82
C SER A 30 -10.34 -3.50 1.60
N GLU A 31 -10.73 -4.41 2.50
CA GLU A 31 -10.42 -5.83 2.39
C GLU A 31 -11.10 -6.45 1.16
N ASP A 32 -12.36 -6.09 0.90
CA ASP A 32 -13.13 -6.57 -0.27
C ASP A 32 -12.50 -6.14 -1.61
N ALA A 33 -11.92 -4.93 -1.66
CA ALA A 33 -11.22 -4.43 -2.85
C ALA A 33 -9.75 -4.85 -2.89
N GLY A 34 -9.24 -5.58 -1.88
CA GLY A 34 -7.84 -5.95 -1.75
C GLY A 34 -6.89 -4.78 -1.49
N ILE A 35 -7.39 -3.61 -1.06
CA ILE A 35 -6.58 -2.43 -0.76
C ILE A 35 -6.11 -2.52 0.69
N THR A 36 -4.81 -2.72 0.91
CA THR A 36 -4.23 -3.02 2.24
C THR A 36 -4.01 -1.77 3.09
N VAL A 37 -3.81 -0.62 2.44
CA VAL A 37 -3.55 0.69 3.06
C VAL A 37 -4.15 1.81 2.18
N THR A 38 -4.65 2.89 2.80
CA THR A 38 -5.15 4.04 2.03
C THR A 38 -3.99 4.77 1.36
N TYR A 39 -4.09 5.00 0.05
CA TYR A 39 -3.07 5.71 -0.71
C TYR A 39 -3.71 6.63 -1.77
N TYR A 40 -2.89 7.51 -2.35
CA TYR A 40 -3.36 8.63 -3.16
C TYR A 40 -2.62 8.74 -4.48
N GLU A 41 -3.36 9.13 -5.52
CA GLU A 41 -2.82 9.60 -6.79
C GLU A 41 -2.71 11.13 -6.74
N ILE A 42 -1.55 11.68 -7.10
CA ILE A 42 -1.26 13.11 -7.10
C ILE A 42 -1.31 13.65 -8.53
N ASP A 43 -1.72 14.90 -8.70
CA ASP A 43 -1.93 15.55 -10.01
C ASP A 43 -0.70 15.60 -10.91
N ASN A 44 0.49 15.59 -10.31
CA ASN A 44 1.77 15.55 -10.98
C ASN A 44 2.18 14.13 -11.44
N GLY A 45 1.30 13.15 -11.30
CA GLY A 45 1.51 11.76 -11.70
C GLY A 45 2.26 10.89 -10.68
N THR A 46 2.58 11.42 -9.50
CA THR A 46 3.18 10.66 -8.40
C THR A 46 2.12 10.05 -7.49
N TRP A 47 2.56 9.19 -6.58
CA TRP A 47 1.69 8.45 -5.67
C TRP A 47 2.10 8.71 -4.23
N LYS A 48 1.15 8.74 -3.30
CA LYS A 48 1.43 9.01 -1.89
C LYS A 48 0.83 7.97 -0.97
N CYS A 49 1.60 7.50 -0.01
CA CYS A 49 1.15 6.61 1.08
C CYS A 49 1.93 6.95 2.35
N ASP A 50 1.26 7.05 3.49
CA ASP A 50 1.86 7.34 4.82
C ASP A 50 2.89 8.50 4.84
N GLY A 51 2.63 9.55 4.07
CA GLY A 51 3.49 10.74 3.99
C GLY A 51 4.71 10.60 3.06
N VAL A 52 4.94 9.42 2.49
CA VAL A 52 5.96 9.16 1.47
C VAL A 52 5.36 9.33 0.08
N THR A 53 6.15 9.91 -0.85
CA THR A 53 5.78 10.07 -2.26
C THR A 53 6.62 9.13 -3.10
N TYR A 54 6.00 8.48 -4.07
CA TYR A 54 6.58 7.47 -4.95
C TYR A 54 6.38 7.87 -6.41
N GLN A 55 7.38 7.59 -7.24
CA GLN A 55 7.35 7.93 -8.65
C GLN A 55 6.45 6.99 -9.47
N PHE A 56 6.24 5.74 -9.03
CA PHE A 56 5.53 4.73 -9.79
C PHE A 56 4.48 3.99 -8.96
N ARG A 57 3.36 3.64 -9.62
CA ARG A 57 2.42 2.60 -9.20
C ARG A 57 2.51 1.46 -10.21
N LEU A 58 3.08 0.35 -9.78
CA LEU A 58 3.24 -0.83 -10.61
C LEU A 58 2.11 -1.80 -10.35
N GLU A 59 1.39 -2.17 -11.40
CA GLU A 59 0.43 -3.28 -11.37
C GLU A 59 1.13 -4.54 -11.89
N LEU A 60 1.32 -5.50 -11.00
CA LEU A 60 2.12 -6.69 -11.23
C LEU A 60 1.24 -7.92 -11.07
N SER A 61 1.23 -8.78 -12.08
CA SER A 61 0.46 -10.02 -12.09
C SER A 61 1.35 -11.20 -12.42
N GLY A 62 1.11 -12.34 -11.77
CA GLY A 62 1.81 -13.57 -12.07
C GLY A 62 1.32 -14.72 -11.19
N ARG A 63 1.88 -15.90 -11.42
CA ARG A 63 1.53 -17.11 -10.67
C ARG A 63 2.65 -17.47 -9.73
N MET A 64 2.34 -17.55 -8.43
CA MET A 64 3.28 -18.07 -7.45
C MET A 64 3.52 -19.58 -7.68
N PRO A 65 4.70 -20.10 -7.30
CA PRO A 65 4.98 -21.53 -7.40
C PRO A 65 3.91 -22.38 -6.69
N ASN A 66 3.36 -23.37 -7.41
CA ASN A 66 2.30 -24.28 -6.93
C ASN A 66 0.94 -23.63 -6.66
N ALA A 67 0.71 -22.38 -7.06
CA ALA A 67 -0.62 -21.76 -6.98
C ALA A 67 -1.52 -22.22 -8.12
N GLU A 68 -2.81 -22.42 -7.84
CA GLU A 68 -3.82 -22.76 -8.85
C GLU A 68 -4.22 -21.57 -9.72
N SER A 69 -4.08 -20.35 -9.18
CA SER A 69 -4.47 -19.10 -9.84
C SER A 69 -3.37 -18.04 -9.75
N ASP A 70 -3.52 -16.98 -10.55
CA ASP A 70 -2.63 -15.81 -10.48
C ASP A 70 -2.92 -14.96 -9.25
N SER A 71 -1.89 -14.24 -8.82
CA SER A 71 -1.96 -13.18 -7.82
C SER A 71 -1.68 -11.84 -8.49
N TYR A 72 -2.22 -10.78 -7.87
CA TYR A 72 -2.09 -9.42 -8.34
C TYR A 72 -1.60 -8.54 -7.20
N TYR A 73 -0.53 -7.78 -7.47
CA TYR A 73 0.01 -6.80 -6.55
C TYR A 73 -0.01 -5.42 -7.17
N THR A 74 -0.40 -4.43 -6.38
CA THR A 74 -0.10 -3.03 -6.68
C THR A 74 0.98 -2.56 -5.74
N VAL A 75 2.07 -2.03 -6.30
CA VAL A 75 3.24 -1.56 -5.53
C VAL A 75 3.51 -0.10 -5.82
N LEU A 76 3.69 0.70 -4.78
CA LEU A 76 4.25 2.04 -4.89
C LEU A 76 5.75 1.98 -4.68
N THR A 77 6.52 2.56 -5.59
CA THR A 77 7.99 2.45 -5.61
C THR A 77 8.64 3.56 -6.44
N ASP A 78 9.92 3.81 -6.19
CA ASP A 78 10.80 4.58 -7.09
C ASP A 78 11.60 3.68 -8.04
N ASN A 79 11.54 2.36 -7.87
CA ASN A 79 12.17 1.38 -8.74
C ASN A 79 11.18 0.84 -9.79
N LYS A 80 11.17 1.46 -10.98
CA LYS A 80 10.30 1.04 -12.10
C LYS A 80 10.53 -0.38 -12.62
N ASN A 81 11.63 -1.03 -12.23
CA ASN A 81 12.02 -2.34 -12.76
C ASN A 81 11.59 -3.50 -11.83
N LEU A 82 10.90 -3.23 -10.72
CA LEU A 82 10.36 -4.30 -9.88
C LEU A 82 9.44 -5.20 -10.68
N THR A 83 9.69 -6.50 -10.59
CA THR A 83 8.89 -7.53 -11.24
C THR A 83 7.92 -8.20 -10.26
N PHE A 84 6.94 -8.93 -10.79
CA PHE A 84 6.08 -9.77 -9.95
C PHE A 84 6.89 -10.75 -9.10
N GLU A 85 7.93 -11.37 -9.68
CA GLU A 85 8.76 -12.35 -9.00
C GLU A 85 9.55 -11.73 -7.83
N ASP A 86 10.06 -10.52 -8.00
CA ASP A 86 10.77 -9.79 -6.93
C ASP A 86 9.83 -9.53 -5.74
N VAL A 87 8.63 -9.02 -6.02
CA VAL A 87 7.61 -8.74 -4.99
C VAL A 87 7.16 -10.03 -4.32
N SER A 88 6.86 -11.07 -5.11
CA SER A 88 6.49 -12.39 -4.60
C SER A 88 7.55 -12.98 -3.68
N LYS A 89 8.81 -13.01 -4.12
CA LYS A 89 9.92 -13.52 -3.31
C LYS A 89 10.15 -12.70 -2.05
N SER A 90 9.89 -11.40 -2.04
CA SER A 90 10.01 -10.61 -0.81
C SER A 90 9.06 -11.08 0.31
N LEU A 91 7.96 -11.75 -0.04
CA LEU A 91 6.94 -12.22 0.90
C LEU A 91 7.24 -13.61 1.49
N TYR A 92 7.89 -14.50 0.73
CA TYR A 92 8.13 -15.89 1.13
C TYR A 92 9.58 -16.36 1.04
N GLY A 93 10.41 -15.59 0.33
CA GLY A 93 11.83 -15.85 0.13
C GLY A 93 12.57 -15.83 1.45
N SER A 94 13.64 -16.62 1.53
CA SER A 94 14.48 -16.73 2.72
C SER A 94 15.83 -16.03 2.56
N LEU A 95 16.10 -15.44 1.39
CA LEU A 95 17.32 -14.67 1.16
C LEU A 95 17.08 -13.23 1.59
N LEU A 96 18.10 -12.63 2.22
CA LEU A 96 18.04 -11.21 2.60
C LEU A 96 17.86 -10.29 1.38
N GLU A 97 18.41 -10.68 0.23
CA GLU A 97 18.29 -9.89 -1.00
C GLU A 97 16.84 -9.87 -1.53
N ASP A 98 16.06 -10.92 -1.26
CA ASP A 98 14.64 -10.98 -1.62
C ASP A 98 13.82 -9.94 -0.86
N SER A 99 14.18 -9.62 0.39
CA SER A 99 13.49 -8.57 1.17
C SER A 99 14.03 -7.17 0.86
N LYS A 100 15.34 -7.03 0.67
CA LYS A 100 15.98 -5.74 0.33
C LYS A 100 15.52 -5.16 -0.99
N ILE A 101 15.14 -5.98 -1.96
CA ILE A 101 14.67 -5.47 -3.26
C ILE A 101 13.43 -4.57 -3.13
N MET A 102 12.67 -4.75 -2.05
CA MET A 102 11.49 -3.95 -1.72
C MET A 102 11.78 -2.74 -0.82
N GLU A 103 13.04 -2.47 -0.47
CA GLU A 103 13.40 -1.31 0.35
C GLU A 103 12.93 -0.01 -0.34
N GLY A 104 12.24 0.84 0.42
CA GLY A 104 11.63 2.06 -0.12
C GLY A 104 10.40 1.82 -1.01
N SER A 105 9.84 0.60 -1.03
CA SER A 105 8.62 0.25 -1.76
C SER A 105 7.54 -0.27 -0.82
N ILE A 106 6.27 -0.19 -1.22
CA ILE A 106 5.15 -0.69 -0.42
C ILE A 106 4.09 -1.34 -1.29
N ILE A 107 3.60 -2.51 -0.88
CA ILE A 107 2.46 -3.19 -1.49
C ILE A 107 1.19 -2.56 -0.93
N VAL A 108 0.39 -1.93 -1.80
CA VAL A 108 -0.84 -1.21 -1.42
C VAL A 108 -2.12 -1.93 -1.84
N GLU A 109 -2.03 -2.89 -2.77
CA GLU A 109 -3.13 -3.79 -3.10
C GLU A 109 -2.63 -5.24 -3.28
N MET A 110 -3.45 -6.20 -2.85
CA MET A 110 -3.23 -7.64 -3.02
C MET A 110 -4.55 -8.33 -3.36
N ARG A 111 -4.60 -9.09 -4.45
CA ARG A 111 -5.77 -9.86 -4.91
C ARG A 111 -5.37 -11.23 -5.45
#